data_AF-A0A3M1JAZ1-F1
#
_entry.id   AF-A0A3M1JAZ1-F1
#
_cell.length_a   1.000
_cell.length_b   1.000
_cell.length_c   1.000
_cell.angle_alpha   90.00
_cell.angle_beta   90.00
_cell.angle_gamma   90.00
#
_symmetry.space_group_name_H-M   'P 1'
#
loop_
_entity.id
_entity.type
_entity.pdbx_description
1 polymer ?
#
loop_
_entity_poly.entity_id
_entity_poly.type
_entity_poly.pdbx_seq_one_letter_code
_entity_poly.pdbx_strand_id
1 'polypeptide(L)'
;DSAAGQVLTQAGEALGVTVATLAMILNIDLYVVGGSVAKSGDLLLEPARRTVPRYAFESVAASVNIVATNLWADGAILGAGWLARQAINPSL
;
A
#
# COMPACT_ATOMS: atom_id res chain seq x y z
N ASP A 1 -17.71 -14.48 -8.00
CA ASP A 1 -17.12 -15.81 -7.77
C ASP A 1 -16.64 -15.87 -6.33
N SER A 2 -17.09 -16.86 -5.56
CA SER A 2 -16.75 -16.99 -4.14
C SER A 2 -15.31 -17.41 -3.90
N ALA A 3 -14.73 -18.26 -4.75
CA ALA A 3 -13.35 -18.70 -4.65
C ALA A 3 -12.39 -17.53 -4.93
N ALA A 4 -12.68 -16.72 -5.95
CA ALA A 4 -11.88 -15.52 -6.25
C ALA A 4 -11.92 -14.50 -5.09
N GLY A 5 -13.07 -14.30 -4.47
CA GLY A 5 -13.20 -13.42 -3.30
C GLY A 5 -12.40 -13.90 -2.08
N GLN A 6 -12.36 -15.21 -1.84
CA GLN A 6 -11.55 -15.80 -0.76
C GLN A 6 -10.05 -15.61 -0.99
N VAL A 7 -9.58 -15.79 -2.23
CA VAL A 7 -8.17 -15.56 -2.58
C VAL A 7 -7.78 -14.09 -2.36
N LEU A 8 -8.62 -13.14 -2.77
CA LEU A 8 -8.38 -11.72 -2.52
C LEU A 8 -8.37 -11.39 -1.03
N THR A 9 -9.26 -12.01 -0.25
CA THR A 9 -9.28 -11.83 1.20
C THR A 9 -7.99 -12.30 1.84
N GLN A 10 -7.53 -13.52 1.52
CA GLN A 10 -6.26 -14.07 2.04
C GLN A 10 -5.06 -13.22 1.62
N ALA A 11 -5.03 -12.76 0.37
CA ALA A 11 -3.97 -11.89 -0.13
C ALA A 11 -3.95 -10.55 0.62
N GLY A 12 -5.13 -9.97 0.88
CA GLY A 12 -5.25 -8.74 1.66
C GLY A 12 -4.84 -8.93 3.12
N GLU A 13 -5.23 -10.03 3.75
CA GLU A 13 -4.78 -10.36 5.13
C GLU A 13 -3.25 -10.48 5.20
N ALA A 14 -2.63 -11.23 4.27
CA ALA A 14 -1.18 -11.34 4.19
C ALA A 14 -0.50 -9.97 4.00
N LEU A 15 -1.04 -9.12 3.11
CA LEU A 15 -0.58 -7.74 2.93
C LEU A 15 -0.66 -6.94 4.23
N GLY A 16 -1.76 -7.05 4.98
CA GLY A 16 -1.94 -6.37 6.26
C GLY A 16 -0.91 -6.79 7.33
N VAL A 17 -0.55 -8.08 7.40
CA VAL A 17 0.53 -8.56 8.28
C VAL A 17 1.87 -7.92 7.89
N THR A 18 2.18 -7.86 6.60
CA THR A 18 3.40 -7.20 6.11
C THR A 18 3.42 -5.72 6.46
N VAL A 19 2.31 -5.01 6.21
CA VAL A 19 2.19 -3.59 6.53
C VAL A 19 2.36 -3.35 8.04
N ALA A 20 1.68 -4.10 8.90
CA ALA A 20 1.83 -3.99 10.35
C ALA A 20 3.28 -4.17 10.80
N THR A 21 3.95 -5.18 10.23
CA THR A 21 5.37 -5.47 10.53
C THR A 21 6.26 -4.31 10.13
N LEU A 22 6.10 -3.80 8.91
CA LEU A 22 6.87 -2.66 8.41
C LEU A 22 6.59 -1.39 9.22
N ALA A 23 5.34 -1.18 9.66
CA ALA A 23 4.95 0.02 10.41
C ALA A 23 5.67 0.06 11.75
N MET A 24 5.77 -1.08 12.43
CA MET A 24 6.47 -1.18 13.71
C MET A 24 7.99 -1.02 13.58
N ILE A 25 8.59 -1.45 12.46
CA ILE A 25 10.06 -1.40 12.27
C ILE A 25 10.51 -0.05 11.71
N LEU A 26 9.73 0.52 10.80
CA LEU A 26 10.13 1.68 9.99
C LEU A 26 9.36 2.96 10.35
N ASN A 27 8.33 2.88 11.18
CA ASN A 27 7.46 4.00 11.53
C ASN A 27 6.90 4.71 10.29
N ILE A 28 6.34 3.93 9.35
CA ILE A 28 5.74 4.43 8.11
C ILE A 28 4.22 4.57 8.32
N ASP A 29 3.68 5.73 7.95
CA ASP A 29 2.26 6.03 8.09
C ASP A 29 1.47 5.84 6.79
N LEU A 30 2.12 5.81 5.61
CA LEU A 30 1.46 5.71 4.31
C LEU A 30 2.03 4.60 3.45
N TYR A 31 1.17 3.66 3.08
CA TYR A 31 1.46 2.53 2.22
C TYR A 31 0.65 2.65 0.93
N VAL A 32 1.34 2.92 -0.18
CA VAL A 32 0.73 3.03 -1.50
C VAL A 32 0.88 1.71 -2.25
N VAL A 33 -0.25 1.05 -2.54
CA VAL A 33 -0.29 -0.25 -3.21
C VAL A 33 -0.54 -0.07 -4.69
N GLY A 34 0.40 -0.55 -5.50
CA GLY A 34 0.32 -0.57 -6.96
C GLY A 34 0.10 -1.97 -7.53
N GLY A 35 0.03 -2.05 -8.87
CA GLY A 35 -0.13 -3.30 -9.61
C GLY A 35 -1.56 -3.57 -10.06
N SER A 36 -1.73 -4.58 -10.92
CA SER A 36 -3.03 -4.93 -11.51
C SER A 36 -4.03 -5.42 -10.46
N VAL A 37 -3.58 -6.15 -9.44
CA VAL A 37 -4.43 -6.71 -8.39
C VAL A 37 -4.97 -5.62 -7.47
N ALA A 38 -4.21 -4.54 -7.21
CA ALA A 38 -4.66 -3.41 -6.41
C ALA A 38 -5.87 -2.67 -7.04
N LYS A 39 -6.12 -2.86 -8.34
CA LYS A 39 -7.33 -2.35 -9.01
C LYS A 39 -8.62 -3.02 -8.52
N SER A 40 -8.53 -4.14 -7.81
CA SER A 40 -9.68 -4.76 -7.12
C SER A 40 -10.18 -3.93 -5.93
N GLY A 41 -9.44 -2.86 -5.55
CA GLY A 41 -9.85 -1.90 -4.54
C GLY A 41 -10.07 -2.56 -3.20
N ASP A 42 -11.21 -2.29 -2.58
CA ASP A 42 -11.51 -2.74 -1.22
C ASP A 42 -11.64 -4.25 -1.09
N LEU A 43 -11.84 -5.00 -2.18
CA LEU A 43 -11.80 -6.47 -2.13
C LEU A 43 -10.43 -7.00 -1.66
N LEU A 44 -9.35 -6.25 -1.91
CA LEU A 44 -7.99 -6.55 -1.42
C LEU A 44 -7.60 -5.66 -0.23
N LEU A 45 -7.88 -4.36 -0.32
CA LEU A 45 -7.34 -3.39 0.62
C LEU A 45 -8.09 -3.37 1.96
N GLU A 46 -9.38 -3.69 1.98
CA GLU A 46 -10.15 -3.74 3.23
C GLU A 46 -9.70 -4.89 4.14
N PRO A 47 -9.51 -6.13 3.66
CA PRO A 47 -8.87 -7.18 4.44
C PRO A 47 -7.50 -6.78 4.99
N ALA A 48 -6.69 -6.04 4.22
CA ALA A 48 -5.39 -5.56 4.67
C ALA A 48 -5.53 -4.56 5.84
N ARG A 49 -6.37 -3.52 5.68
CA ARG A 49 -6.63 -2.52 6.72
C ARG A 49 -7.17 -3.15 8.01
N ARG A 50 -8.11 -4.09 7.90
CA ARG A 50 -8.66 -4.83 9.05
C ARG A 50 -7.63 -5.73 9.74
N THR A 51 -6.60 -6.14 9.03
CA THR A 51 -5.56 -7.03 9.57
C THR A 51 -4.52 -6.27 10.37
N VAL A 52 -4.14 -5.06 9.96
CA VAL A 52 -3.12 -4.24 10.64
C VAL A 52 -3.29 -4.17 12.18
N PRO A 53 -4.45 -3.80 12.75
CA PRO A 53 -4.60 -3.67 14.21
C PRO A 53 -4.49 -5.00 14.97
N ARG A 54 -4.52 -6.14 14.28
CA ARG A 54 -4.31 -7.47 14.89
C ARG A 54 -2.84 -7.80 15.09
N TYR A 55 -1.94 -7.08 14.40
CA TYR A 55 -0.50 -7.38 14.33
C TYR A 55 0.40 -6.20 14.68
N ALA A 56 -0.14 -5.03 14.98
CA ALA A 56 0.62 -3.85 15.41
C ALA A 56 0.08 -3.28 16.73
N PHE A 57 0.92 -2.57 17.49
CA PHE A 57 0.47 -1.80 18.65
C PHE A 57 -0.55 -0.75 18.20
N GLU A 58 -1.56 -0.48 19.04
CA GLU A 58 -2.67 0.41 18.71
C GLU A 58 -2.20 1.81 18.27
N SER A 59 -1.17 2.36 18.93
CA SER A 59 -0.58 3.64 18.56
C SER A 59 0.01 3.67 17.16
N VAL A 60 0.59 2.57 16.70
CA VAL A 60 1.15 2.41 15.34
C VAL A 60 0.03 2.10 14.34
N ALA A 61 -0.86 1.18 14.69
CA ALA A 61 -1.97 0.79 13.81
C ALA A 61 -2.87 1.97 13.45
N ALA A 62 -3.08 2.91 14.38
CA ALA A 62 -3.90 4.10 14.18
C ALA A 62 -3.30 5.11 13.17
N SER A 63 -1.98 5.09 12.92
CA SER A 63 -1.34 5.98 11.94
C SER A 63 -1.24 5.38 10.55
N VAL A 64 -1.41 4.06 10.42
CA VAL A 64 -1.26 3.33 9.15
C VAL A 64 -2.39 3.62 8.18
N ASN A 65 -2.04 4.15 7.01
CA ASN A 65 -2.92 4.39 5.89
C ASN A 65 -2.51 3.50 4.71
N ILE A 66 -3.41 2.62 4.25
CA ILE A 66 -3.21 1.78 3.06
C ILE A 66 -4.11 2.29 1.94
N VAL A 67 -3.49 2.76 0.85
CA VAL A 67 -4.19 3.36 -0.29
C VAL A 67 -3.76 2.70 -1.60
N ALA A 68 -4.61 2.75 -2.62
CA ALA A 68 -4.19 2.43 -3.98
C ALA A 68 -3.40 3.59 -4.60
N THR A 69 -2.47 3.28 -5.51
CA THR A 69 -1.82 4.32 -6.32
C THR A 69 -2.81 5.01 -7.24
N ASN A 70 -2.68 6.33 -7.40
CA ASN A 70 -3.42 7.09 -8.41
C ASN A 70 -2.70 7.18 -9.76
N LEU A 71 -1.43 6.75 -9.82
CA LEU A 71 -0.59 6.92 -11.01
C LEU A 71 -0.69 5.75 -11.99
N TRP A 72 -1.10 4.57 -11.52
CA TRP A 72 -1.33 3.38 -12.34
C TRP A 72 -0.26 3.14 -13.42
N ALA A 73 -0.63 3.20 -14.70
CA ALA A 73 0.25 2.97 -15.84
C ALA A 73 1.31 4.06 -16.01
N ASP A 74 1.02 5.28 -15.54
CA ASP A 74 1.88 6.45 -15.71
C ASP A 74 2.94 6.58 -14.61
N GLY A 75 2.86 5.77 -13.55
CA GLY A 75 3.77 5.88 -12.40
C GLY A 75 5.25 5.79 -12.77
N ALA A 76 5.60 4.91 -13.71
CA ALA A 76 6.99 4.74 -14.14
C ALA A 76 7.53 5.97 -14.90
N ILE A 77 6.77 6.48 -15.88
CA ILE A 77 7.21 7.63 -16.69
C ILE A 77 7.22 8.92 -15.88
N LEU A 78 6.26 9.10 -14.97
CA LEU A 78 6.23 10.24 -14.05
C LEU A 78 7.41 10.21 -13.07
N GLY A 79 7.76 9.03 -12.54
CA GLY A 79 8.94 8.86 -11.71
C GLY A 79 10.25 9.20 -12.45
N ALA A 80 10.40 8.74 -13.70
CA ALA A 80 11.54 9.09 -14.53
C ALA A 80 11.63 10.59 -14.81
N GLY A 81 10.49 11.23 -15.14
CA GLY A 81 10.42 12.68 -15.32
C GLY A 81 10.77 13.46 -14.05
N TRP A 82 10.33 12.99 -12.89
CA TRP A 82 10.66 13.59 -11.59
C TRP A 82 12.16 13.51 -11.28
N LEU A 83 12.79 12.35 -11.54
CA LEU A 83 14.23 12.18 -11.40
C LEU A 83 15.02 13.10 -12.34
N ALA A 84 14.62 13.18 -13.62
CA ALA A 84 15.25 14.08 -14.58
C ALA A 84 15.11 15.56 -14.15
N ARG A 85 13.95 15.94 -13.61
CA ARG A 85 13.70 17.28 -13.09
C ARG A 85 14.61 17.61 -11.90
N GLN A 86 14.77 16.70 -10.93
CA GLN A 86 15.68 16.89 -9.79
C GLN A 86 17.14 17.04 -10.24
N ALA A 87 17.56 16.29 -11.26
CA ALA A 87 18.91 16.40 -11.81
C ALA A 87 19.19 17.77 -12.44
N ILE A 88 18.17 18.41 -13.01
CA ILE A 88 18.27 19.75 -13.63
C ILE A 88 18.13 20.86 -12.59
N ASN A 89 17.34 20.65 -11.52
CA ASN A 89 17.14 21.64 -10.46
C ASN A 89 17.04 20.97 -9.07
N PRO A 90 18.16 20.79 -8.35
CA PRO A 90 18.22 20.01 -7.11
C PRO A 90 17.77 20.77 -5.85
N SER A 91 17.37 22.04 -5.95
CA SER A 91 16.87 22.84 -4.81
C SER A 91 15.34 22.76 -4.61
N LEU A 92 14.66 21.91 -5.39
CA LEU A 92 13.25 21.54 -5.22
C LEU A 92 13.10 20.18 -4.57
#